data_AF-A0A843E4W4-F1
#
_entry.id   AF-A0A843E4W4-F1
#
_cell.length_a   1.000
_cell.length_b   1.000
_cell.length_c   1.000
_cell.angle_alpha   90.00
_cell.angle_beta   90.00
_cell.angle_gamma   90.00
#
_symmetry.space_group_name_H-M   'P 1'
#
loop_
_entity.id
_entity.type
_entity.pdbx_description
1 polymer ?
#
loop_
_entity_poly.entity_id
_entity_poly.type
_entity_poly.pdbx_seq_one_letter_code
_entity_poly.pdbx_strand_id
1 'polypeptide(L)' 'KVHEDILANTPEVEAEAKGCKCGDVLRGLIDSEQCPMFGTACKPMRPMGPCMVSQEGSCNIAFRFSGKRP' A
#
# COMPACT_ATOMS: atom_id res chain seq x y z
N LYS A 1 23.92 16.11 -0.90
CA LYS A 1 22.48 16.31 -0.60
C LYS A 1 22.27 16.12 0.90
N VAL A 2 21.28 16.79 1.51
CA VAL A 2 20.98 16.55 2.93
C VAL A 2 20.67 15.06 3.12
N HIS A 3 21.35 14.38 4.07
CA HIS A 3 21.23 12.96 4.43
C HIS A 3 21.78 11.91 3.45
N GLU A 4 22.70 12.27 2.55
CA GLU A 4 23.29 11.34 1.59
C GLU A 4 24.12 10.21 2.25
N ASP A 5 24.77 10.53 3.37
CA ASP A 5 25.50 9.61 4.26
C ASP A 5 24.60 8.55 4.91
N ILE A 6 23.34 8.89 5.18
CA ILE A 6 22.35 7.97 5.76
C ILE A 6 21.82 7.04 4.67
N LEU A 7 21.48 7.57 3.50
CA LEU A 7 20.90 6.78 2.40
C LEU A 7 21.90 5.75 1.84
N ALA A 8 23.19 6.08 1.82
CA ALA A 8 24.25 5.17 1.38
C ALA A 8 24.35 3.87 2.19
N ASN A 9 23.82 3.86 3.42
CA ASN A 9 23.85 2.70 4.32
C ASN A 9 22.50 2.00 4.44
N THR A 10 21.53 2.30 3.56
CA THR A 10 20.21 1.67 3.61
C THR A 10 20.34 0.18 3.19
N PRO A 11 19.84 -0.77 4.01
CA PRO A 11 19.84 -2.17 3.63
C PRO A 11 18.92 -2.40 2.43
N GLU A 12 19.28 -3.33 1.55
CA GLU A 12 18.36 -3.80 0.51
C GLU A 12 17.13 -4.43 1.18
N VAL A 13 15.95 -3.93 0.82
CA VAL A 13 14.67 -4.45 1.30
C VAL A 13 14.05 -5.37 0.27
N GLU A 14 13.45 -6.45 0.77
CA GLU A 14 12.66 -7.36 -0.05
C GLU A 14 11.50 -6.61 -0.71
N ALA A 15 11.20 -6.99 -1.95
CA ALA A 15 10.10 -6.40 -2.70
C ALA A 15 8.77 -6.63 -1.97
N GLU A 16 7.87 -5.65 -2.09
CA GLU A 16 6.49 -5.76 -1.60
C GLU A 16 5.82 -7.04 -2.12
N ALA A 17 4.82 -7.53 -1.38
CA ALA A 17 4.04 -8.71 -1.77
C ALA A 17 3.61 -8.60 -3.25
N LYS A 18 3.88 -9.66 -4.04
CA LYS A 18 3.65 -9.65 -5.50
C LYS A 18 2.26 -9.13 -5.86
N GLY A 19 2.22 -8.04 -6.62
CA GLY A 19 1.00 -7.38 -7.08
C GLY A 19 0.45 -6.28 -6.17
N CYS A 20 0.92 -6.16 -4.92
CA CYS A 20 0.63 -5.00 -4.09
C CYS A 20 1.31 -3.76 -4.70
N LYS A 21 0.62 -2.62 -4.65
CA LYS A 21 1.09 -1.32 -5.14
C LYS A 21 1.08 -0.24 -4.05
N CYS A 22 1.29 -0.65 -2.80
CA CYS A 22 1.27 0.28 -1.66
C CYS A 22 2.30 1.39 -1.80
N GLY A 23 3.53 1.09 -2.24
CA GLY A 23 4.54 2.10 -2.51
C GLY A 23 4.13 3.14 -3.57
N ASP A 24 3.34 2.75 -4.57
CA ASP A 24 2.81 3.68 -5.58
C ASP A 24 1.67 4.54 -5.00
N VAL A 25 0.78 3.93 -4.20
CA VAL A 25 -0.31 4.64 -3.49
C VAL A 25 0.25 5.66 -2.49
N LEU A 26 1.23 5.28 -1.67
CA LEU A 26 1.84 6.15 -0.67
C LEU A 26 2.60 7.33 -1.27
N ARG A 27 3.13 7.16 -2.49
CA ARG A 27 3.77 8.24 -3.26
C ARG A 27 2.77 9.10 -4.03
N GLY A 28 1.48 8.78 -3.99
CA GLY A 28 0.43 9.47 -4.75
C GLY A 28 0.55 9.30 -6.27
N LEU A 29 1.18 8.21 -6.72
CA LEU A 29 1.31 7.91 -8.15
C LEU A 29 0.05 7.24 -8.71
N ILE A 30 -0.70 6.54 -7.85
CA ILE A 30 -1.99 5.92 -8.16
C ILE A 30 -2.95 6.05 -6.96
N ASP A 31 -4.24 6.05 -7.24
CA ASP A 31 -5.30 5.89 -6.25
C ASP A 31 -5.44 4.43 -5.79
N SER A 32 -6.09 4.22 -4.66
CA SER A 32 -6.29 2.87 -4.08
C SER A 32 -7.04 1.95 -5.05
N GLU A 33 -8.05 2.47 -5.74
CA GLU A 33 -8.89 1.77 -6.72
C GLU A 33 -8.12 1.36 -7.98
N GLN A 34 -7.00 2.01 -8.28
CA GLN A 34 -6.14 1.68 -9.41
C GLN A 34 -5.16 0.53 -9.08
N CYS A 35 -5.03 0.14 -7.81
CA CYS A 35 -4.26 -1.03 -7.42
C CYS A 35 -4.99 -2.31 -7.89
N PRO A 36 -4.34 -3.21 -8.65
CA PRO A 36 -5.00 -4.38 -9.24
C PRO A 36 -5.55 -5.36 -8.19
N MET A 37 -5.03 -5.30 -6.97
CA MET A 37 -5.43 -6.18 -5.87
C MET A 37 -6.57 -5.58 -5.01
N PHE A 38 -6.92 -4.30 -5.18
CA PHE A 38 -7.81 -3.58 -4.28
C PHE A 38 -9.26 -4.08 -4.33
N GLY A 39 -9.75 -4.55 -3.18
CA GLY A 39 -11.11 -5.07 -3.00
C GLY A 39 -11.37 -6.43 -3.67
N THR A 40 -10.37 -7.01 -4.33
CA THR A 40 -10.40 -8.37 -4.89
C THR A 40 -9.66 -9.30 -3.94
N ALA A 41 -8.35 -9.47 -4.15
CA ALA A 41 -7.49 -10.29 -3.32
C ALA A 41 -7.07 -9.57 -2.02
N CYS A 42 -6.95 -8.23 -2.05
CA CYS A 42 -6.63 -7.38 -0.92
C CYS A 42 -7.91 -6.77 -0.33
N LYS A 43 -8.28 -7.23 0.87
CA LYS A 43 -9.47 -6.82 1.63
C LYS A 43 -9.13 -6.72 3.12
N PRO A 44 -9.95 -6.07 3.97
CA PRO A 44 -9.67 -6.00 5.41
C PRO A 44 -9.48 -7.36 6.07
N MET A 45 -10.26 -8.38 5.68
CA MET A 45 -10.14 -9.75 6.21
C MET A 45 -8.95 -10.54 5.64
N ARG A 46 -8.39 -10.11 4.51
CA ARG A 46 -7.23 -10.73 3.87
C ARG A 46 -6.34 -9.64 3.24
N PRO A 47 -5.59 -8.90 4.06
CA PRO A 47 -4.80 -7.77 3.58
C PRO A 47 -3.53 -8.27 2.89
N MET A 48 -3.22 -7.70 1.73
CA MET A 48 -1.99 -8.03 0.96
C MET A 48 -0.84 -7.07 1.23
N GLY A 49 -1.10 -5.93 1.88
CA GLY A 49 -0.11 -4.90 2.13
C GLY A 49 -0.53 -3.94 3.23
N PRO A 50 0.42 -3.12 3.72
CA PRO A 50 0.24 -2.32 4.93
C PRO A 50 -0.89 -1.29 4.81
N CYS A 51 -1.13 -0.74 3.61
CA CYS A 51 -2.21 0.22 3.39
C CYS A 51 -3.60 -0.37 3.60
N MET A 52 -3.77 -1.70 3.53
CA MET A 52 -5.04 -2.38 3.84
C MET A 52 -5.12 -2.83 5.30
N VAL A 53 -3.97 -3.04 5.97
CA VAL A 53 -3.92 -3.41 7.40
C VAL A 53 -4.18 -2.20 8.29
N SER A 54 -3.50 -1.08 8.00
CA SER A 54 -3.58 0.13 8.83
C SER A 54 -4.96 0.77 8.73
N GLN A 55 -5.51 1.22 9.86
CA GLN A 55 -6.76 2.00 9.88
C GLN A 55 -6.61 3.36 9.18
N GLU A 56 -5.39 3.92 9.20
CA GLU A 56 -5.03 5.16 8.51
C GLU A 56 -4.54 4.91 7.08
N GLY A 57 -4.48 3.64 6.65
CA GLY A 57 -4.01 3.28 5.33
C GLY A 57 -5.02 3.66 4.25
N SER A 58 -4.54 4.29 3.16
CA SER A 58 -5.38 4.77 2.06
C SER A 58 -6.29 3.66 1.50
N CYS A 59 -5.77 2.44 1.34
CA CYS A 59 -6.57 1.31 0.85
C CYS A 59 -7.65 0.88 1.85
N ASN A 60 -7.36 0.87 3.15
CA ASN A 60 -8.37 0.52 4.16
C ASN A 60 -9.50 1.56 4.18
N ILE A 61 -9.14 2.85 4.17
CA ILE A 61 -10.10 3.97 4.13
C ILE A 61 -10.94 3.91 2.86
N ALA A 62 -10.31 3.79 1.68
CA ALA A 62 -11.00 3.68 0.40
C ALA A 62 -11.96 2.48 0.38
N PHE A 63 -11.55 1.32 0.90
CA PHE A 63 -12.43 0.14 0.95
C PHE A 63 -13.65 0.39 1.85
N ARG A 64 -13.45 0.99 3.03
CA ARG A 64 -14.52 1.29 4.01
C ARG A 64 -15.59 2.23 3.44
N PHE A 65 -15.20 3.21 2.64
CA PHE A 65 -16.12 4.24 2.14
C PHE A 65 -16.56 4.05 0.67
N SER A 66 -16.01 3.07 -0.05
CA SER A 66 -16.42 2.76 -1.43
C SER A 66 -17.67 1.87 -1.56
N GLY A 67 -18.33 1.52 -0.44
CA GLY A 67 -19.51 0.65 -0.45
C GLY A 67 -19.20 -0.82 -0.80
N LYS A 68 -17.92 -1.20 -0.89
CA LYS A 68 -17.50 -2.59 -1.08
C LYS A 68 -17.77 -3.38 0.21
N ARG A 69 -18.52 -4.49 0.11
CA ARG A 69 -18.76 -5.39 1.24
C ARG A 69 -17.52 -6.24 1.52
N PRO A 70 -17.23 -6.59 2.79
CA PRO A 70 -16.12 -7.46 3.16
C PRO A 70 -16.04 -8.74 2.33
#